data_AF-A0A4Y8I8R7-F1
#
_entry.id   AF-A0A4Y8I8R7-F1
#
_cell.length_a   1.000
_cell.length_b   1.000
_cell.length_c   1.000
_cell.angle_alpha   90.00
_cell.angle_beta   90.00
_cell.angle_gamma   90.00
#
_symmetry.space_group_name_H-M   'P 1'
#
loop_
_entity.id
_entity.type
_entity.pdbx_description
1 polymer ?
#
loop_
_entity_poly.entity_id
_entity_poly.type
_entity_poly.pdbx_seq_one_letter_code
_entity_poly.pdbx_strand_id
1 'polypeptide(L)'
;MTAYLSGAMEYSPDQGRGWRQEVSLLLKERLGHEVFNPNEEINQILSDEEELHFREWKENDEEKFKTIMNRIIDRDLRHLTEKSDYVICKWDEYAVKGGGTHGEITVAYYHKIPVFLLSEMPRNRISSWILGCSENIFFDVESLLLELEIRYKK
;
A
#
# COMPACT_ATOMS: atom_id res chain seq x y z
N MET A 1 -9.61 -12.50 -7.16
CA MET A 1 -9.30 -11.87 -5.87
C MET A 1 -8.64 -10.53 -6.13
N THR A 2 -8.71 -9.61 -5.18
CA THR A 2 -8.16 -8.26 -5.28
C THR A 2 -7.09 -8.03 -4.22
N ALA A 3 -5.88 -7.67 -4.64
CA ALA A 3 -4.80 -7.27 -3.74
C ALA A 3 -4.78 -5.76 -3.54
N TYR A 4 -4.55 -5.31 -2.31
CA TYR A 4 -4.19 -3.91 -2.04
C TYR A 4 -2.66 -3.77 -1.93
N LEU A 5 -2.05 -2.85 -2.68
CA LEU A 5 -0.61 -2.61 -2.63
C LEU A 5 -0.23 -1.44 -1.73
N SER A 6 0.13 -1.77 -0.48
CA SER A 6 0.59 -0.83 0.53
C SER A 6 2.12 -0.65 0.46
N GLY A 7 2.60 0.58 0.62
CA GLY A 7 4.03 0.90 0.61
C GLY A 7 4.30 2.37 0.38
N ALA A 8 5.56 2.79 0.52
CA ALA A 8 5.92 4.20 0.43
C ALA A 8 5.52 4.84 -0.91
N MET A 9 5.09 6.11 -0.80
CA MET A 9 4.86 7.02 -1.93
C MET A 9 5.61 8.33 -1.71
N GLU A 10 5.33 9.03 -0.60
CA GLU A 10 5.90 10.35 -0.29
C GLU A 10 7.44 10.38 -0.29
N TYR A 11 8.06 9.35 0.31
CA TYR A 11 9.52 9.27 0.46
C TYR A 11 10.19 8.35 -0.57
N SER A 12 9.43 7.65 -1.42
CA SER A 12 10.01 6.75 -2.43
C SER A 12 10.57 7.56 -3.61
N PRO A 13 11.78 7.23 -4.13
CA PRO A 13 12.39 7.94 -5.26
C PRO A 13 11.50 8.00 -6.51
N ASP A 14 10.70 6.96 -6.74
CA ASP A 14 9.80 6.80 -7.88
C ASP A 14 8.31 6.89 -7.48
N GLN A 15 8.02 7.33 -6.26
CA GLN A 15 6.69 7.32 -5.65
C GLN A 15 6.08 5.90 -5.51
N GLY A 16 6.93 4.88 -5.52
CA GLY A 16 6.57 3.48 -5.39
C GLY A 16 5.80 2.97 -6.61
N ARG A 17 6.07 3.50 -7.80
CA ARG A 17 5.40 3.11 -9.05
C ARG A 17 5.96 1.81 -9.61
N GLY A 18 7.29 1.67 -9.68
CA GLY A 18 7.96 0.56 -10.35
C GLY A 18 7.57 -0.80 -9.76
N TRP A 19 7.72 -0.95 -8.44
CA TRP A 19 7.38 -2.22 -7.77
C TRP A 19 5.88 -2.54 -7.84
N ARG A 20 5.01 -1.53 -7.77
CA ARG A 20 3.57 -1.73 -7.88
C ARG A 20 3.20 -2.21 -9.28
N GLN A 21 3.78 -1.61 -10.32
CA GLN A 21 3.57 -2.05 -11.69
C GLN A 21 4.04 -3.49 -11.90
N GLU A 22 5.24 -3.83 -11.42
CA GLU A 22 5.80 -5.18 -11.50
C GLU A 22 4.92 -6.21 -10.79
N VAL A 23 4.60 -5.98 -9.51
CA VAL A 23 3.78 -6.91 -8.71
C VAL A 23 2.37 -7.03 -9.29
N SER A 24 1.77 -5.94 -9.77
CA SER A 24 0.46 -5.98 -10.42
C SER A 24 0.45 -6.89 -11.66
N LEU A 25 1.48 -6.78 -12.51
CA LEU A 25 1.60 -7.64 -13.69
C LEU A 25 1.73 -9.11 -13.28
N LEU A 26 2.61 -9.41 -12.32
CA LEU A 26 2.84 -10.78 -11.85
C LEU A 26 1.60 -11.41 -11.21
N LEU A 27 0.87 -10.66 -10.39
CA LEU A 27 -0.39 -11.12 -9.78
C LEU A 27 -1.45 -11.42 -10.84
N LYS A 28 -1.54 -10.56 -11.86
CA LYS A 28 -2.48 -10.75 -12.96
C LYS A 28 -2.12 -11.97 -13.79
N GLU A 29 -0.87 -12.14 -14.16
CA GLU A 29 -0.40 -13.22 -15.03
C GLU A 29 -0.41 -14.59 -14.34
N ARG A 30 0.02 -14.67 -13.08
CA ARG A 30 0.18 -15.95 -12.37
C ARG A 30 -1.05 -16.43 -11.64
N LEU A 31 -1.85 -15.50 -11.10
CA LEU A 31 -3.02 -15.81 -10.27
C LEU A 31 -4.33 -15.30 -10.86
N GLY A 32 -4.31 -14.46 -11.90
CA GLY A 32 -5.51 -13.81 -12.41
C GLY A 32 -6.13 -12.83 -11.42
N HIS A 33 -5.33 -12.33 -10.46
CA HIS A 33 -5.81 -11.40 -9.43
C HIS A 33 -5.83 -9.97 -9.96
N GLU A 34 -6.81 -9.19 -9.50
CA GLU A 34 -6.86 -7.74 -9.72
C GLU A 34 -6.07 -7.03 -8.62
N VAL A 35 -5.70 -5.78 -8.88
CA VAL A 35 -4.93 -4.97 -7.94
C VAL A 35 -5.55 -3.58 -7.78
N PHE A 36 -5.68 -3.15 -6.53
CA PHE A 36 -5.88 -1.75 -6.20
C PHE A 36 -4.52 -1.07 -6.00
N ASN A 37 -4.23 -0.09 -6.86
CA ASN A 37 -2.99 0.69 -6.84
C ASN A 37 -3.28 2.15 -6.42
N PRO A 38 -2.93 2.57 -5.19
CA PRO A 38 -3.17 3.93 -4.72
C PRO A 38 -2.61 5.03 -5.64
N ASN A 39 -1.50 4.76 -6.36
CA ASN A 39 -0.91 5.73 -7.30
C ASN A 39 -1.83 6.08 -8.47
N GLU A 40 -2.61 5.13 -8.97
CA GLU A 40 -3.51 5.35 -10.13
C GLU A 40 -4.82 6.01 -9.70
N GLU A 41 -5.16 5.86 -8.43
CA GLU A 41 -6.44 6.23 -7.86
C GLU A 41 -6.46 7.68 -7.36
N ILE A 42 -5.32 8.20 -6.89
CA ILE A 42 -5.20 9.62 -6.45
C ILE A 42 -5.59 10.58 -7.58
N ASN A 43 -5.19 10.29 -8.82
CA ASN A 43 -5.50 11.12 -9.99
C ASN A 43 -7.01 11.18 -10.30
N GLN A 44 -7.81 10.26 -9.75
CA GLN A 44 -9.26 10.26 -9.91
C GLN A 44 -9.98 11.03 -8.79
N ILE A 45 -9.26 11.44 -7.74
CA ILE A 45 -9.81 12.13 -6.58
C ILE A 45 -9.63 13.63 -6.71
N LEU A 46 -8.46 14.06 -7.17
CA LEU A 46 -8.07 15.46 -7.20
C LEU A 46 -8.60 16.12 -8.46
N SER A 47 -9.06 17.37 -8.34
CA SER A 47 -9.22 18.25 -9.50
C SER A 47 -7.85 18.70 -10.03
N ASP A 48 -7.78 19.21 -11.26
CA ASP A 48 -6.54 19.75 -11.83
C ASP A 48 -5.89 20.83 -10.95
N GLU A 49 -6.71 21.67 -10.30
CA GLU A 49 -6.23 22.69 -9.35
C GLU A 49 -5.67 22.05 -8.08
N GLU A 50 -6.38 21.06 -7.52
CA GLU A 50 -5.95 20.34 -6.33
C GLU A 50 -4.63 19.61 -6.61
N GLU A 51 -4.50 18.90 -7.73
CA GLU A 51 -3.27 18.21 -8.10
C GLU A 51 -2.07 19.18 -8.20
N LEU A 52 -2.28 20.36 -8.77
CA LEU A 52 -1.23 21.37 -8.95
C LEU A 52 -0.75 21.96 -7.63
N HIS A 53 -1.67 22.29 -6.71
CA HIS A 53 -1.36 23.07 -5.50
C HIS A 53 -1.33 22.27 -4.21
N PHE A 54 -1.81 21.03 -4.19
CA PHE A 54 -1.97 20.23 -2.99
C PHE A 54 -0.70 20.15 -2.13
N ARG A 55 0.47 19.99 -2.76
CA ARG A 55 1.75 19.92 -2.04
C ARG A 55 2.14 21.26 -1.39
N GLU A 56 1.84 22.37 -2.05
CA GLU A 56 2.13 23.73 -1.56
C GLU A 56 1.22 24.09 -0.38
N TRP A 57 -0.02 23.59 -0.36
CA TRP A 57 -0.96 23.80 0.74
C TRP A 57 -0.52 23.15 2.05
N LYS A 58 0.38 22.16 2.02
CA LYS A 58 0.99 21.58 3.23
C LYS A 58 1.66 22.65 4.10
N GLU A 59 2.21 23.69 3.49
CA GLU A 59 2.88 24.79 4.19
C GLU A 59 2.02 26.05 4.29
N ASN A 60 1.17 26.31 3.28
CA ASN A 60 0.52 27.61 3.11
C ASN A 60 -1.00 27.61 3.33
N ASP A 61 -1.66 26.45 3.40
CA ASP A 61 -3.11 26.32 3.63
C ASP A 61 -3.47 24.96 4.27
N GLU A 62 -3.31 24.90 5.59
CA GLU A 62 -3.50 23.68 6.38
C GLU A 62 -4.93 23.10 6.25
N GLU A 63 -5.95 23.96 6.16
CA GLU A 63 -7.34 23.53 6.10
C GLU A 63 -7.65 22.80 4.78
N LYS A 64 -7.23 23.37 3.65
CA LYS A 64 -7.37 22.72 2.34
C LYS A 64 -6.55 21.44 2.28
N PHE A 65 -5.31 21.48 2.76
CA PHE A 65 -4.44 20.31 2.78
C PHE A 65 -5.07 19.14 3.55
N LYS A 66 -5.57 19.40 4.77
CA LYS A 66 -6.26 18.39 5.58
C LYS A 66 -7.52 17.87 4.92
N THR A 67 -8.32 18.75 4.31
CA THR A 67 -9.56 18.36 3.63
C THR A 67 -9.28 17.35 2.52
N ILE A 68 -8.24 17.60 1.72
CA ILE A 68 -7.83 16.70 0.63
C ILE A 68 -7.22 15.41 1.19
N MET A 69 -6.33 15.51 2.17
CA MET A 69 -5.75 14.32 2.81
C MET A 69 -6.80 13.39 3.40
N ASN A 70 -7.82 13.93 4.08
CA ASN A 70 -8.90 13.13 4.62
C ASN A 70 -9.69 12.41 3.51
N ARG A 71 -9.93 13.05 2.36
CA ARG A 71 -10.58 12.42 1.20
C ARG A 71 -9.74 11.25 0.65
N ILE A 72 -8.42 11.42 0.56
CA ILE A 72 -7.49 10.38 0.12
C ILE A 72 -7.51 9.21 1.12
N ILE A 73 -7.31 9.49 2.41
CA ILE A 73 -7.32 8.49 3.49
C ILE A 73 -8.63 7.70 3.49
N ASP A 74 -9.78 8.37 3.44
CA ASP A 74 -11.09 7.71 3.44
C ASP A 74 -11.29 6.83 2.21
N ARG A 75 -10.81 7.24 1.03
CA ARG A 75 -10.91 6.42 -0.17
C ARG A 75 -10.02 5.18 -0.04
N ASP A 76 -8.77 5.36 0.34
CA ASP A 76 -7.79 4.28 0.44
C ASP A 76 -8.21 3.25 1.48
N LEU A 77 -8.62 3.70 2.67
CA LEU A 77 -9.08 2.79 3.72
C LEU A 77 -10.38 2.07 3.34
N ARG A 78 -11.35 2.73 2.69
CA ARG A 78 -12.55 2.02 2.19
C ARG A 78 -12.21 0.96 1.15
N HIS A 79 -11.32 1.24 0.21
CA HIS A 79 -10.91 0.23 -0.77
C HIS A 79 -10.18 -0.93 -0.09
N LEU A 80 -9.29 -0.63 0.85
CA LEU A 80 -8.61 -1.63 1.66
C LEU A 80 -9.63 -2.50 2.39
N THR A 81 -10.60 -1.93 3.10
CA THR A 81 -11.50 -2.69 3.98
C THR A 81 -12.68 -3.36 3.28
N GLU A 82 -13.17 -2.80 2.17
CA GLU A 82 -14.41 -3.24 1.54
C GLU A 82 -14.20 -4.00 0.23
N LYS A 83 -13.04 -3.83 -0.42
CA LYS A 83 -12.81 -4.33 -1.79
C LYS A 83 -11.55 -5.19 -1.93
N SER A 84 -10.76 -5.32 -0.89
CA SER A 84 -9.48 -6.05 -0.94
C SER A 84 -9.59 -7.36 -0.18
N ASP A 85 -9.14 -8.44 -0.79
CA ASP A 85 -9.13 -9.77 -0.17
C ASP A 85 -7.88 -9.97 0.71
N TYR A 86 -6.79 -9.26 0.38
CA TYR A 86 -5.52 -9.27 1.11
C TYR A 86 -4.68 -8.04 0.77
N VAL A 87 -3.67 -7.76 1.58
CA VAL A 87 -2.70 -6.67 1.42
C VAL A 87 -1.32 -7.25 1.13
N ILE A 88 -0.64 -6.70 0.13
CA ILE A 88 0.82 -6.86 -0.01
C ILE A 88 1.44 -5.53 0.41
N CYS A 89 2.28 -5.57 1.44
CA CYS A 89 2.96 -4.40 1.96
C CYS A 89 4.45 -4.46 1.60
N LYS A 90 4.91 -3.54 0.74
CA LYS A 90 6.36 -3.33 0.54
C LYS A 90 6.92 -2.55 1.74
N TRP A 91 7.88 -3.15 2.42
CA TRP A 91 8.51 -2.59 3.62
C TRP A 91 10.00 -2.33 3.42
N ASP A 92 10.34 -1.06 3.22
CA ASP A 92 11.69 -0.55 2.99
C ASP A 92 11.98 0.69 3.86
N GLU A 93 13.16 1.28 3.68
CA GLU A 93 13.58 2.46 4.44
C GLU A 93 12.71 3.71 4.17
N TYR A 94 11.95 3.75 3.08
CA TYR A 94 11.03 4.83 2.74
C TYR A 94 9.69 4.64 3.44
N ALA A 95 9.20 3.40 3.55
CA ALA A 95 7.96 3.06 4.25
C ALA A 95 8.06 3.40 5.74
N VAL A 96 9.25 3.20 6.33
CA VAL A 96 9.54 3.55 7.73
C VAL A 96 9.36 5.05 8.01
N LYS A 97 9.55 5.92 7.01
CA LYS A 97 9.44 7.38 7.18
C LYS A 97 8.00 7.89 7.05
N GLY A 98 7.12 7.15 6.39
CA GLY A 98 5.75 7.58 6.07
C GLY A 98 4.71 7.14 7.10
N GLY A 99 3.62 7.91 7.22
CA GLY A 99 2.48 7.53 8.08
C GLY A 99 1.48 6.56 7.42
N GLY A 100 1.31 6.63 6.10
CA GLY A 100 0.27 5.91 5.35
C GLY A 100 0.36 4.40 5.48
N THR A 101 1.51 3.81 5.10
CA THR A 101 1.75 2.36 5.16
C THR A 101 1.54 1.79 6.57
N HIS A 102 1.98 2.51 7.61
CA HIS A 102 1.75 2.10 9.01
C HIS A 102 0.26 2.04 9.36
N GLY A 103 -0.50 3.06 8.95
CA GLY A 103 -1.95 3.14 9.16
C GLY A 103 -2.70 2.04 8.41
N GLU A 104 -2.42 1.88 7.12
CA GLU A 104 -3.04 0.88 6.25
C GLU A 104 -2.92 -0.54 6.80
N ILE A 105 -1.72 -0.97 7.17
CA ILE A 105 -1.54 -2.35 7.67
C ILE A 105 -2.16 -2.56 9.05
N THR A 106 -2.21 -1.51 9.89
CA THR A 106 -2.87 -1.58 11.20
C THR A 106 -4.38 -1.74 11.01
N VAL A 107 -4.98 -1.01 10.06
CA VAL A 107 -6.39 -1.15 9.69
C VAL A 107 -6.66 -2.53 9.10
N ALA A 108 -5.82 -3.01 8.18
CA ALA A 108 -5.95 -4.36 7.61
C ALA A 108 -5.97 -5.45 8.70
N TYR A 109 -5.02 -5.39 9.63
CA TYR A 109 -4.98 -6.28 10.78
C TYR A 109 -6.26 -6.21 11.64
N TYR A 110 -6.73 -4.99 11.93
CA TYR A 110 -7.92 -4.78 12.74
C TYR A 110 -9.17 -5.39 12.06
N HIS A 111 -9.27 -5.26 10.74
CA HIS A 111 -10.34 -5.81 9.91
C HIS A 111 -10.14 -7.28 9.51
N LYS A 112 -9.10 -7.97 10.02
CA LYS A 112 -8.78 -9.37 9.72
C LYS A 112 -8.51 -9.66 8.24
N ILE A 113 -7.97 -8.66 7.54
CA ILE A 113 -7.50 -8.80 6.17
C ILE A 113 -6.05 -9.29 6.22
N PRO A 114 -5.71 -10.41 5.55
CA PRO A 114 -4.34 -10.94 5.53
C PRO A 114 -3.35 -9.91 5.00
N VAL A 115 -2.22 -9.75 5.71
CA VAL A 115 -1.13 -8.86 5.30
C VAL A 115 0.13 -9.68 5.03
N PHE A 116 0.58 -9.66 3.78
CA PHE A 116 1.85 -10.25 3.35
C PHE A 116 2.91 -9.16 3.24
N LEU A 117 3.94 -9.23 4.08
CA LEU A 117 4.99 -8.23 4.14
C LEU A 117 6.14 -8.62 3.19
N LEU A 118 6.39 -7.83 2.16
CA LEU A 118 7.55 -7.95 1.28
C LEU A 118 8.61 -6.94 1.76
N SER A 119 9.64 -7.39 2.47
CA SER A 119 10.60 -6.50 3.10
C SER A 119 11.98 -6.52 2.43
N GLU A 120 12.55 -5.33 2.26
CA GLU A 120 13.97 -5.14 1.91
C GLU A 120 14.86 -4.99 3.15
N MET A 121 14.26 -4.98 4.34
CA MET A 121 14.96 -4.83 5.62
C MET A 121 15.00 -6.18 6.36
N PRO A 122 16.10 -6.50 7.07
CA PRO A 122 16.12 -7.70 7.88
C PRO A 122 15.08 -7.61 9.01
N ARG A 123 14.48 -8.76 9.37
CA ARG A 123 13.39 -8.86 10.36
C ARG A 123 13.65 -8.11 11.67
N ASN A 124 14.89 -8.14 12.17
CA ASN A 124 15.27 -7.47 13.42
C ASN A 124 15.25 -5.92 13.35
N ARG A 125 15.10 -5.34 12.16
CA ARG A 125 14.96 -3.90 11.95
C ARG A 125 13.52 -3.46 11.65
N ILE A 126 12.58 -4.41 11.57
CA ILE A 126 11.17 -4.13 11.38
C ILE A 126 10.54 -3.97 12.76
N SER A 127 9.70 -2.95 12.94
CA SER A 127 9.09 -2.71 14.25
C SER A 127 8.17 -3.87 14.64
N SER A 128 8.11 -4.16 15.95
CA SER A 128 7.27 -5.25 16.47
C SER A 128 5.79 -5.05 16.15
N TRP A 129 5.33 -3.80 16.01
CA TRP A 129 3.96 -3.47 15.62
C TRP A 129 3.66 -3.97 14.20
N ILE A 130 4.54 -3.65 13.25
CA ILE A 130 4.40 -4.04 11.84
C ILE A 130 4.46 -5.57 11.71
N LEU A 131 5.38 -6.21 12.42
CA LEU A 131 5.48 -7.67 12.46
C LEU A 131 4.21 -8.32 13.05
N GLY A 132 3.59 -7.69 14.05
CA GLY A 132 2.34 -8.17 14.65
C GLY A 132 1.12 -8.02 13.74
N CYS A 133 1.15 -7.05 12.81
CA CYS A 133 0.10 -6.86 11.80
C CYS A 133 0.26 -7.79 10.58
N SER A 134 1.47 -8.29 10.31
CA SER A 134 1.75 -9.19 9.18
C SER A 134 1.47 -10.66 9.51
N GLU A 135 0.92 -11.40 8.54
CA GLU A 135 0.75 -12.86 8.63
C GLU A 135 2.05 -13.58 8.25
N ASN A 136 2.68 -13.16 7.15
CA ASN A 136 3.94 -13.69 6.65
C ASN A 136 4.88 -12.57 6.24
N ILE A 137 6.18 -12.87 6.26
CA ILE A 137 7.25 -11.99 5.79
C ILE A 137 8.06 -12.69 4.71
N PHE A 138 8.32 -11.98 3.62
CA PHE A 138 9.12 -12.40 2.48
C PHE A 138 10.21 -11.36 2.22
N PHE A 139 11.31 -11.81 1.64
CA PHE A 139 12.44 -10.96 1.27
C PHE A 139 12.67 -10.90 -0.24
N ASP A 140 11.80 -11.56 -1.01
CA ASP A 140 11.79 -11.60 -2.45
C ASP A 140 10.35 -11.83 -2.96
N VAL A 141 10.09 -11.35 -4.18
CA VAL A 141 8.77 -11.41 -4.81
C VAL A 141 8.37 -12.85 -5.16
N GLU A 142 9.33 -13.71 -5.51
CA GLU A 142 9.02 -15.08 -5.94
C GLU A 142 8.44 -15.91 -4.79
N SER A 143 9.09 -15.88 -3.61
CA SER A 143 8.62 -16.58 -2.42
C SER A 143 7.22 -16.10 -1.99
N LEU A 144 6.95 -14.79 -2.11
CA LEU A 144 5.63 -14.22 -1.88
C LEU A 144 4.60 -14.79 -2.88
N LEU A 145 4.92 -14.80 -4.17
CA LEU A 145 4.00 -15.29 -5.21
C LEU A 145 3.72 -16.78 -5.02
N LEU A 146 4.71 -17.60 -4.68
CA LEU A 146 4.52 -19.02 -4.39
C LEU A 146 3.54 -19.26 -3.24
N GLU A 147 3.65 -18.50 -2.14
CA GLU A 147 2.68 -18.59 -1.04
C GLU A 147 1.27 -18.23 -1.50
N LEU A 148 1.12 -17.13 -2.25
CA LEU A 148 -0.17 -16.70 -2.78
C LEU A 148 -0.76 -17.75 -3.73
N GLU A 149 0.06 -18.40 -4.55
CA GLU A 149 -0.39 -19.47 -5.43
C GLU A 149 -0.88 -20.67 -4.63
N ILE A 150 -0.13 -21.11 -3.62
CA ILE A 150 -0.56 -22.22 -2.74
C ILE A 150 -1.90 -21.90 -2.07
N ARG A 151 -2.08 -20.65 -1.63
CA ARG A 151 -3.26 -20.25 -0.85
C ARG A 151 -4.50 -19.98 -1.71
N TYR A 152 -4.31 -19.42 -2.90
CA TYR A 152 -5.41 -18.82 -3.68
C TYR A 152 -5.55 -19.36 -5.10
N LYS A 153 -4.56 -20.04 -5.65
CA LYS A 153 -4.66 -20.66 -6.99
C LYS A 153 -5.49 -21.94 -6.86
N LYS A 154 -6.77 -21.85 -7.26
CA LYS A 154 -7.65 -23.00 -7.42
C LYS A 154 -7.56 -23.57 -8.82
#